data_AF-A0A392RLZ4-F1
#
_entry.id   AF-A0A392RLZ4-F1
#
_cell.length_a   1.000
_cell.length_b   1.000
_cell.length_c   1.000
_cell.angle_alpha   90.00
_cell.angle_beta   90.00
_cell.angle_gamma   90.00
#
_symmetry.space_group_name_H-M   'P 1'
#
loop_
_entity.id
_entity.type
_entity.pdbx_description
1 polymer ?
#
loop_
_entity_poly.entity_id
_entity_poly.type
_entity_poly.pdbx_seq_one_letter_code
_entity_poly.pdbx_strand_id
1 'polypeptide(L)'
;MPLGTIARLVEKESSIGPVSVGCLNSLYHSVANLDDGCMWNERSKQVLLQPSNLAEDYCNTLKLNIDDTQPAKFIVCNNYTNCTYDSSFL
;
A
#
# COMPACT_ATOMS: atom_id res chain seq x y z
N MET A 1 -0.33 1.21 -10.40
CA MET A 1 -1.31 0.79 -9.38
C MET A 1 -1.05 -0.66 -8.94
N PRO A 2 -0.85 -0.92 -7.64
CA PRO A 2 -0.63 -2.26 -7.09
C PRO A 2 -1.88 -3.16 -7.15
N LEU A 3 -1.68 -4.46 -7.30
CA LEU A 3 -2.79 -5.43 -7.34
C LEU A 3 -3.53 -5.53 -6.00
N GLY A 4 -2.82 -5.30 -4.89
CA GLY A 4 -3.41 -5.22 -3.55
C GLY A 4 -4.39 -4.05 -3.41
N THR A 5 -4.16 -2.93 -4.10
CA THR A 5 -5.10 -1.80 -4.16
C THR A 5 -6.41 -2.22 -4.81
N ILE A 6 -6.36 -2.98 -5.91
CA ILE A 6 -7.55 -3.52 -6.57
C ILE A 6 -8.31 -4.46 -5.64
N ALA A 7 -7.61 -5.44 -5.03
CA ALA A 7 -8.23 -6.40 -4.12
C ALA A 7 -8.97 -5.72 -2.95
N ARG A 8 -8.33 -4.73 -2.33
CA ARG A 8 -8.92 -3.93 -1.25
C ARG A 8 -10.11 -3.10 -1.71
N LEU A 9 -9.98 -2.35 -2.81
CA LEU A 9 -11.01 -1.43 -3.28
C LEU A 9 -12.25 -2.16 -3.79
N VAL A 10 -12.07 -3.23 -4.56
CA VAL A 10 -13.16 -4.01 -5.12
C VAL A 10 -13.98 -4.67 -4.00
N GLU A 11 -13.35 -5.11 -2.92
CA GLU A 11 -14.06 -5.62 -1.76
C GLU A 11 -14.77 -4.53 -0.95
N LYS A 12 -14.14 -3.36 -0.80
CA LYS A 12 -14.63 -2.23 0.02
C LYS A 12 -15.75 -1.41 -0.63
N GLU A 13 -15.65 -1.16 -1.94
CA GLU A 13 -16.44 -0.13 -2.64
C GLU A 13 -17.44 -0.73 -3.65
N SER A 14 -17.53 -2.05 -3.77
CA SER A 14 -18.42 -2.70 -4.74
C SER A 14 -19.90 -2.49 -4.39
N SER A 15 -20.64 -1.89 -5.32
CA SER A 15 -22.09 -1.65 -5.21
C SER A 15 -22.95 -2.89 -5.47
N ILE A 16 -22.35 -3.98 -5.96
CA ILE A 16 -23.04 -5.24 -6.28
C ILE A 16 -22.78 -6.34 -5.23
N GLY A 17 -22.21 -5.98 -4.08
CA GLY A 17 -21.83 -6.89 -3.00
C GLY A 17 -20.33 -7.22 -2.99
N PRO A 18 -19.84 -7.96 -1.98
CA PRO A 18 -18.41 -8.24 -1.83
C PRO A 18 -17.87 -9.01 -3.04
N VAL A 19 -16.90 -8.42 -3.74
CA VAL A 19 -16.21 -9.05 -4.85
C VAL A 19 -14.80 -9.43 -4.41
N SER A 20 -14.44 -10.69 -4.63
CA SER A 20 -13.12 -11.22 -4.29
C SER A 20 -12.24 -11.37 -5.53
N VAL A 21 -10.99 -10.94 -5.40
CA VAL A 21 -9.88 -11.13 -6.32
C VAL A 21 -9.06 -12.35 -5.89
N GLY A 22 -9.72 -13.52 -5.83
CA GLY A 22 -9.08 -14.81 -5.57
C GLY A 22 -8.24 -14.83 -4.28
N CYS A 23 -7.00 -15.33 -4.38
CA CYS A 23 -6.10 -15.45 -3.22
C CYS A 23 -5.59 -14.10 -2.69
N LEU A 24 -5.74 -13.00 -3.45
CA LEU A 24 -5.28 -11.68 -2.99
C LEU A 24 -6.15 -11.14 -1.85
N ASN A 25 -7.45 -11.43 -1.84
CA ASN A 25 -8.30 -11.10 -0.69
C ASN A 25 -7.90 -11.90 0.53
N SER A 26 -7.59 -13.19 0.38
CA SER A 26 -7.07 -14.00 1.49
C SER A 26 -5.77 -13.43 2.04
N LEU A 27 -4.83 -13.05 1.16
CA LEU A 27 -3.57 -12.42 1.56
C LEU A 27 -3.81 -11.08 2.28
N TYR A 28 -4.69 -10.23 1.74
CA TYR A 28 -5.06 -8.96 2.34
C TYR A 28 -5.64 -9.16 3.75
N HIS A 29 -6.60 -10.08 3.91
CA HIS A 29 -7.16 -10.41 5.22
C HIS A 29 -6.16 -11.01 6.18
N SER A 30 -5.25 -11.86 5.71
CA SER A 30 -4.16 -12.39 6.56
C SER A 30 -3.28 -11.27 7.11
N VAL A 31 -2.96 -10.26 6.30
CA VAL A 31 -2.21 -9.08 6.77
C VAL A 31 -3.04 -8.23 7.72
N ALA A 32 -4.33 -8.00 7.42
CA ALA A 32 -5.21 -7.18 8.23
C ALA A 32 -5.40 -7.76 9.64
N ASN A 33 -5.52 -9.09 9.72
CA ASN A 33 -5.70 -9.83 10.96
C ASN A 33 -4.38 -10.20 11.67
N LEU A 34 -3.23 -9.93 11.05
CA LEU A 34 -1.94 -10.22 11.67
C LEU A 34 -1.72 -9.33 12.89
N ASP A 35 -1.22 -9.90 13.98
CA ASP A 35 -0.87 -9.15 15.18
C ASP A 35 0.23 -8.10 14.89
N ASP A 36 0.13 -6.92 15.49
CA ASP A 36 1.09 -5.83 15.24
C ASP A 36 2.50 -6.19 15.76
N GLY A 37 2.61 -7.07 16.76
CA GLY A 37 3.89 -7.60 17.27
C GLY A 37 4.59 -8.56 16.30
N CYS A 38 3.92 -9.00 15.24
CA CYS A 38 4.52 -9.80 14.17
C CYS A 38 5.19 -8.93 13.08
N MET A 39 5.08 -7.62 13.18
CA MET A 39 5.65 -6.65 12.24
C MET A 39 6.80 -5.89 12.89
N TRP A 40 7.77 -5.47 12.07
CA TRP A 40 8.91 -4.67 12.52
C TRP A 40 8.48 -3.31 13.10
N ASN A 41 7.39 -2.74 12.58
CA ASN A 41 6.72 -1.55 13.11
C ASN A 41 5.30 -1.41 12.53
N GLU A 42 4.51 -0.51 13.11
CA GLU A 42 3.13 -0.20 12.68
C GLU A 42 3.05 0.18 11.19
N ARG A 43 4.03 0.96 10.72
CA ARG A 43 4.08 1.41 9.32
C ARG A 43 4.23 0.27 8.32
N SER A 44 4.94 -0.79 8.69
CA SER A 44 5.16 -1.97 7.83
C SER A 44 3.83 -2.66 7.50
N LYS A 45 2.95 -2.79 8.50
CA LYS A 45 1.60 -3.33 8.30
C LYS A 45 0.76 -2.39 7.43
N GLN A 46 0.83 -1.08 7.66
CA GLN A 46 0.11 -0.10 6.86
C GLN A 46 0.51 -0.13 5.38
N VAL A 47 1.81 -0.26 5.07
CA VAL A 47 2.29 -0.35 3.68
C VAL A 47 1.77 -1.60 2.98
N LEU A 48 1.60 -2.72 3.70
CA LEU A 48 1.03 -3.94 3.13
C LEU A 48 -0.50 -3.84 2.92
N LEU A 49 -1.20 -3.15 3.82
CA LEU A 49 -2.65 -2.92 3.72
C LEU A 49 -3.01 -1.85 2.69
N GLN A 50 -2.16 -0.85 2.52
CA GLN A 50 -2.33 0.24 1.57
C GLN A 50 -1.04 0.45 0.76
N PRO A 51 -0.77 -0.43 -0.22
CA PRO A 51 0.47 -0.38 -0.99
C PRO A 51 0.60 0.91 -1.80
N SER A 52 1.75 1.57 -1.72
CA SER A 52 2.04 2.77 -2.49
C SER A 52 2.21 2.46 -3.98
N ASN A 53 1.74 3.37 -4.83
CA ASN A 53 1.87 3.26 -6.26
C ASN A 53 3.14 3.97 -6.77
N LEU A 54 4.17 3.20 -7.13
CA LEU A 54 5.41 3.77 -7.69
C LEU A 54 5.22 4.42 -9.07
N ALA A 55 4.10 4.16 -9.74
CA ALA A 55 3.73 4.79 -11.00
C ALA A 55 2.68 5.89 -10.79
N GLU A 56 2.56 6.46 -9.59
CA GLU A 56 1.60 7.50 -9.23
C GLU A 56 1.62 8.67 -10.22
N ASP A 57 2.80 9.22 -10.52
CA ASP A 57 2.95 10.34 -11.46
C ASP A 57 2.31 10.07 -12.83
N TYR A 58 2.47 8.83 -13.31
CA TYR A 58 1.83 8.39 -14.55
C TYR A 58 0.32 8.19 -14.37
N CYS A 59 -0.09 7.50 -13.31
CA CYS A 59 -1.49 7.18 -13.02
C CYS A 59 -2.36 8.43 -12.79
N ASN A 60 -1.79 9.51 -12.24
CA ASN A 60 -2.47 10.78 -12.02
C ASN A 60 -2.89 11.49 -13.32
N THR A 61 -2.35 11.08 -14.47
CA THR A 61 -2.76 11.59 -15.79
C THR A 61 -3.87 10.76 -16.45
N LEU A 62 -4.22 9.60 -15.88
CA LEU A 62 -5.25 8.73 -16.44
C LEU A 62 -6.64 9.31 -16.17
N LYS A 63 -7.54 9.19 -17.17
CA LYS A 63 -8.94 9.62 -17.05
C LYS A 63 -9.69 8.91 -15.92
N LEU A 64 -9.29 7.68 -15.63
CA LEU A 64 -9.79 6.89 -14.54
C LEU A 64 -8.62 6.60 -13.61
N ASN A 65 -8.58 7.34 -12.50
CA ASN A 65 -7.69 7.08 -11.39
C ASN A 65 -8.54 6.58 -10.22
N ILE A 66 -8.40 5.30 -9.89
CA ILE A 66 -9.08 4.68 -8.75
C ILE A 66 -8.15 4.53 -7.55
N ASP A 67 -6.90 5.00 -7.66
CA ASP A 67 -5.93 4.96 -6.58
C ASP A 67 -6.36 5.96 -5.50
N ASP A 68 -6.75 5.44 -4.33
CA ASP A 68 -7.15 6.22 -3.15
C ASP A 68 -5.99 6.37 -2.14
N THR A 69 -4.76 6.07 -2.56
CA THR A 69 -3.57 6.20 -1.70
C THR A 69 -3.06 7.63 -1.67
N GLN A 70 -2.47 8.02 -0.53
CA GLN A 70 -1.77 9.31 -0.43
C GLN A 70 -0.47 9.27 -1.23
N PRO A 71 0.02 10.44 -1.69
CA PRO A 71 1.27 10.50 -2.43
C PRO A 71 2.43 9.82 -1.71
N ALA A 72 3.20 9.03 -2.47
CA ALA A 72 4.32 8.30 -1.92
C ALA A 72 5.33 9.27 -1.29
N LYS A 73 5.62 9.08 0.00
CA LYS A 73 6.68 9.83 0.69
C LYS A 73 8.00 9.12 0.50
N PHE A 74 8.88 9.70 -0.30
CA PHE A 74 10.21 9.15 -0.53
C PHE A 74 11.20 9.69 0.49
N ILE A 75 12.03 8.80 1.03
CA ILE A 75 13.24 9.20 1.75
C ILE A 75 14.31 9.40 0.69
N VAL A 76 14.70 10.66 0.48
CA VAL A 76 15.80 10.99 -0.43
C VAL A 76 17.08 11.00 0.37
N CYS A 77 17.98 10.05 0.09
CA CYS A 77 19.33 10.10 0.63
C CYS A 77 20.14 11.12 -0.19
N ASN A 78 20.31 12.33 0.35
CA ASN A 78 21.07 13.40 -0.30
C ASN A 78 22.59 13.20 -0.24
N ASN A 79 23.06 12.19 0.49
CA ASN A 79 24.48 11.96 0.73
C ASN A 79 24.87 10.54 0.29
N TYR A 80 25.36 10.42 -0.96
CA TYR A 80 25.67 9.14 -1.60
C TYR A 80 26.68 8.25 -0.86
N THR A 81 27.44 8.82 0.08
CA THR A 81 28.49 8.10 0.84
C THR A 81 28.08 7.70 2.26
N ASN A 82 26.96 8.20 2.80
CA ASN A 82 26.52 7.90 4.16
C ASN A 82 25.00 7.97 4.27
N CYS A 83 24.31 6.96 3.74
CA CYS A 83 22.90 6.75 4.05
C CYS A 83 22.82 6.01 5.39
N THR A 84 22.65 6.73 6.49
CA THR A 84 22.32 6.13 7.78
C THR A 84 20.82 5.85 7.84
N TYR A 85 20.46 4.64 8.24
CA TYR A 85 19.06 4.27 8.47
C TYR A 85 18.51 5.10 9.62
N ASP A 86 17.51 5.93 9.34
CA ASP A 86 16.80 6.73 10.34
C ASP A 86 15.47 6.08 10.68
N SER A 87 15.39 5.45 11.85
CA SER A 87 14.19 4.80 12.36
C SER A 87 13.10 5.78 12.78
N SER A 88 13.37 7.09 12.85
CA SER A 88 12.35 8.10 13.16
C SER A 88 11.38 8.35 12.00
N PHE A 89 11.75 7.90 10.80
CA PHE A 89 10.86 7.77 9.65
C PHE A 89 10.30 6.34 9.52
N LEU A 90 10.13 5.61 10.63
CA LEU A 90 9.23 4.46 10.76
C LEU A 90 8.09 4.68 11.75
#